data_AF-B4EB57-F1
#
_entry.id   AF-B4EB57-F1
#
_cell.length_a   1.000
_cell.length_b   1.000
_cell.length_c   1.000
_cell.angle_alpha   90.00
_cell.angle_beta   90.00
_cell.angle_gamma   90.00
#
_symmetry.space_group_name_H-M   'P 1'
#
loop_
_entity.id
_entity.type
_entity.pdbx_description
1 polymer ?
#
loop_
_entity_poly.entity_id
_entity_poly.type
_entity_poly.pdbx_seq_one_letter_code
_entity_poly.pdbx_strand_id
1 'polypeptide(L)'
;MNARQHALSLILARLPGNDAGTQRARMLAAMRELGSITTFEAMRFLDVFDPRPRIHELRHRHGHHITTAMRAEQTESGVLHRVGVYFLSSGGGGTC
;
A
#
# COMPACT_ATOMS: atom_id res chain seq x y z
N MET A 1 -15.93 4.99 10.90
CA MET A 1 -14.85 5.10 9.89
C MET A 1 -13.67 5.80 10.55
N ASN A 2 -12.53 5.13 10.71
CA ASN A 2 -11.30 5.77 11.22
C ASN A 2 -10.78 6.79 10.18
N ALA A 3 -10.12 7.87 10.60
CA ALA A 3 -9.51 8.87 9.70
C ALA A 3 -8.61 8.23 8.64
N ARG A 4 -7.88 7.16 9.01
CA ARG A 4 -7.04 6.40 8.07
C ARG A 4 -7.85 5.65 7.00
N GLN A 5 -8.96 5.02 7.40
CA GLN A 5 -9.86 4.33 6.47
C GLN A 5 -10.54 5.31 5.51
N HIS A 6 -10.91 6.49 6.02
CA HIS A 6 -11.47 7.56 5.20
C HIS A 6 -10.48 8.00 4.12
N ALA A 7 -9.22 8.24 4.46
CA ALA A 7 -8.19 8.59 3.48
C ALA A 7 -7.99 7.51 2.40
N LEU A 8 -7.97 6.22 2.78
CA LEU A 8 -7.90 5.12 1.81
C LEU A 8 -9.11 5.09 0.88
N SER A 9 -10.32 5.34 1.40
CA SER A 9 -11.54 5.40 0.58
C SER A 9 -11.51 6.56 -0.44
N LEU A 10 -10.92 7.70 -0.08
CA LEU A 10 -10.73 8.82 -1.01
C LEU A 10 -9.74 8.47 -2.13
N ILE A 11 -8.65 7.75 -1.80
CA ILE A 11 -7.69 7.26 -2.81
C ILE A 11 -8.38 6.31 -3.79
N LEU A 12 -9.20 5.39 -3.28
CA LEU A 12 -9.99 4.46 -4.10
C LEU A 12 -10.93 5.21 -5.05
N ALA A 13 -11.69 6.18 -4.53
CA ALA A 13 -12.62 6.98 -5.33
C ALA A 13 -11.93 7.82 -6.42
N ARG A 14 -10.72 8.35 -6.14
CA ARG A 14 -9.94 9.16 -7.08
C ARG A 14 -9.32 8.34 -8.22
N LEU A 15 -9.07 7.05 -8.00
CA LEU A 15 -8.42 6.16 -8.96
C LEU A 15 -9.38 5.02 -9.33
N PRO A 16 -10.40 5.26 -10.19
CA PRO A 16 -11.38 4.26 -10.58
C PRO A 16 -10.77 3.20 -11.53
N GLY A 17 -11.39 2.02 -11.57
CA GLY A 17 -10.93 0.88 -12.39
C GLY A 17 -10.45 -0.30 -11.54
N ASN A 18 -10.08 -1.42 -12.17
CA ASN A 18 -9.55 -2.59 -11.45
C ASN A 18 -8.40 -3.28 -12.20
N ASP A 19 -7.81 -2.61 -13.19
CA ASP A 19 -6.64 -3.13 -13.87
C ASP A 19 -5.40 -3.07 -12.96
N ALA A 20 -4.37 -3.81 -13.34
CA ALA A 20 -3.12 -3.87 -12.60
C ALA A 20 -2.43 -2.51 -12.42
N GLY A 21 -2.55 -1.60 -13.39
CA GLY A 21 -1.99 -0.25 -13.33
C GLY A 21 -2.68 0.61 -12.28
N THR A 22 -4.01 0.59 -12.26
CA THR A 22 -4.82 1.27 -11.24
C THR A 22 -4.49 0.75 -9.83
N GLN A 23 -4.39 -0.57 -9.65
CA GLN A 23 -4.01 -1.15 -8.36
C GLN A 23 -2.62 -0.68 -7.89
N ARG A 24 -1.61 -0.66 -8.79
CA ARG A 24 -0.28 -0.12 -8.48
C ARG A 24 -0.34 1.36 -8.10
N ALA A 25 -1.11 2.15 -8.83
CA ALA A 25 -1.27 3.59 -8.58
C ALA A 25 -1.89 3.85 -7.19
N ARG A 26 -2.92 3.08 -6.79
CA ARG A 26 -3.52 3.17 -5.45
C ARG A 26 -2.52 2.86 -4.35
N MET A 27 -1.76 1.77 -4.49
CA MET A 27 -0.72 1.41 -3.52
C MET A 27 0.33 2.52 -3.36
N LEU A 28 0.79 3.08 -4.48
CA LEU A 28 1.78 4.16 -4.47
C LEU A 28 1.23 5.45 -3.86
N ALA A 29 -0.01 5.82 -4.19
CA ALA A 29 -0.69 6.96 -3.59
C ALA A 29 -0.82 6.80 -2.07
N ALA A 30 -1.24 5.62 -1.60
CA ALA A 30 -1.35 5.34 -0.18
C ALA A 30 -0.01 5.42 0.54
N MET A 31 1.06 4.86 -0.03
CA MET A 31 2.40 4.98 0.56
C MET A 31 2.90 6.43 0.61
N ARG A 32 2.58 7.25 -0.39
CA ARG A 32 2.97 8.67 -0.43
C ARG A 32 2.18 9.54 0.55
N GLU A 33 0.86 9.37 0.59
CA GLU A 33 -0.03 10.22 1.39
C GLU A 33 -0.09 9.80 2.86
N LEU A 34 0.03 8.50 3.14
CA LEU A 34 -0.10 7.94 4.49
C LEU A 34 1.24 7.45 5.07
N GLY A 35 2.33 7.58 4.32
CA GLY A 35 3.68 7.12 4.66
C GLY A 35 3.89 5.61 4.55
N SER A 36 2.84 4.82 4.75
CA SER A 36 2.88 3.36 4.59
C SER A 36 1.50 2.75 4.35
N ILE A 37 1.49 1.51 3.85
CA ILE A 37 0.28 0.72 3.67
C ILE A 37 0.52 -0.73 4.07
N THR A 38 -0.40 -1.34 4.82
CA THR A 38 -0.31 -2.78 5.11
C THR A 38 -0.93 -3.60 3.98
N THR A 39 -0.51 -4.87 3.86
CA THR A 39 -1.16 -5.82 2.93
C THR A 39 -2.67 -5.90 3.19
N PHE A 40 -3.08 -5.90 4.46
CA PHE A 40 -4.49 -5.97 4.85
C PHE A 40 -5.26 -4.74 4.39
N GLU A 41 -4.72 -3.55 4.62
CA GLU A 41 -5.33 -2.29 4.21
C GLU A 41 -5.46 -2.17 2.69
N ALA A 42 -4.43 -2.59 1.96
CA ALA A 42 -4.44 -2.57 0.50
C ALA A 42 -5.53 -3.49 -0.07
N MET A 43 -5.67 -4.70 0.46
CA MET A 43 -6.72 -5.64 0.03
C MET A 43 -8.11 -5.11 0.37
N ARG A 44 -8.29 -4.60 1.59
CA ARG A 44 -9.62 -4.30 2.11
C ARG A 44 -10.17 -2.94 1.69
N PHE A 45 -9.31 -1.91 1.63
CA PHE A 45 -9.74 -0.53 1.45
C PHE A 45 -9.34 0.06 0.09
N LEU A 46 -8.32 -0.48 -0.57
CA LEU A 46 -7.88 -0.02 -1.90
C LEU A 46 -8.31 -0.95 -3.03
N ASP A 47 -9.03 -2.02 -2.71
CA ASP A 47 -9.49 -3.04 -3.66
C ASP A 47 -8.33 -3.62 -4.50
N VAL A 48 -7.19 -3.84 -3.85
CA VAL A 48 -6.02 -4.49 -4.46
C VAL A 48 -6.04 -5.95 -4.06
N PHE A 49 -6.60 -6.80 -4.93
CA PHE A 49 -6.78 -8.23 -4.63
C PHE A 49 -5.49 -8.92 -4.18
N ASP A 50 -4.38 -8.65 -4.88
CA ASP A 50 -3.08 -9.26 -4.59
C ASP A 50 -1.98 -8.19 -4.51
N PRO A 51 -1.66 -7.66 -3.30
CA PRO A 51 -0.70 -6.57 -3.15
C PRO A 51 0.75 -6.97 -3.44
N ARG A 52 1.13 -8.22 -3.18
CA ARG A 52 2.54 -8.67 -3.28
C ARG A 52 3.08 -8.58 -4.71
N PRO A 53 2.38 -9.09 -5.74
CA PRO A 53 2.78 -8.87 -7.13
C PRO A 53 2.88 -7.39 -7.51
N ARG A 54 1.95 -6.55 -7.02
CA ARG A 54 1.94 -5.11 -7.33
C ARG A 54 3.15 -4.39 -6.74
N ILE A 55 3.55 -4.72 -5.51
CA ILE A 55 4.79 -4.23 -4.91
C ILE A 55 6.02 -4.71 -5.69
N HIS A 56 6.05 -5.98 -6.10
CA HIS A 56 7.15 -6.51 -6.94
C HIS A 56 7.26 -5.75 -8.27
N GLU A 57 6.15 -5.50 -8.94
CA GLU A 57 6.12 -4.69 -10.17
C GLU A 57 6.58 -3.25 -9.92
N LEU A 58 6.10 -2.61 -8.85
CA LEU A 58 6.51 -1.25 -8.49
C LEU A 58 8.02 -1.16 -8.26
N ARG A 59 8.62 -2.18 -7.63
CA ARG A 59 10.08 -2.26 -7.40
C ARG A 59 10.86 -2.48 -8.70
N HIS A 60 10.53 -3.53 -9.43
CA HIS A 60 11.40 -4.04 -10.50
C HIS A 60 11.06 -3.51 -11.89
N ARG A 61 9.79 -3.17 -12.16
CA ARG A 61 9.37 -2.63 -13.46
C ARG A 61 9.25 -1.11 -13.45
N HIS A 62 8.92 -0.50 -12.31
CA HIS A 62 8.73 0.94 -12.18
C HIS A 62 9.84 1.65 -11.38
N GLY A 63 10.81 0.91 -10.84
CA GLY A 63 11.99 1.48 -10.18
C GLY A 63 11.72 2.15 -8.83
N HIS A 64 10.61 1.87 -8.16
CA HIS A 64 10.32 2.44 -6.85
C HIS A 64 11.08 1.73 -5.74
N HIS A 65 11.77 2.51 -4.89
CA HIS A 65 12.39 1.99 -3.68
C HIS A 65 11.33 1.81 -2.58
N ILE A 66 10.87 0.57 -2.41
CA ILE A 66 9.86 0.23 -1.40
C ILE A 66 10.45 -0.76 -0.40
N THR A 67 10.41 -0.40 0.87
CA THR A 67 10.86 -1.26 1.98
C THR A 67 9.66 -2.00 2.57
N THR A 68 9.84 -3.26 2.95
CA THR A 68 8.80 -4.04 3.65
C THR A 68 9.26 -4.36 5.06
N ALA A 69 8.48 -3.93 6.05
CA ALA A 69 8.58 -4.44 7.42
C ALA A 69 7.46 -5.45 7.68
N MET A 70 7.62 -6.27 8.71
CA MET A 70 6.58 -7.20 9.16
C MET A 70 5.96 -6.68 10.46
N ARG A 71 4.63 -6.66 10.54
CA ARG A 71 3.89 -6.24 11.74
C ARG A 71 2.87 -7.32 12.11
N ALA A 72 2.73 -7.59 13.39
CA ALA A 72 1.61 -8.38 13.89
C ALA A 72 0.36 -7.48 13.92
N GLU A 73 -0.68 -7.86 13.18
CA GLU A 73 -1.96 -7.18 13.13
C GLU A 73 -3.06 -8.18 13.47
N GLN A 74 -4.02 -7.76 14.30
CA GLN A 74 -5.17 -8.60 14.64
C GLN A 74 -6.15 -8.58 13.46
N THR A 75 -6.47 -9.75 12.94
CA THR A 75 -7.50 -9.89 11.91
C THR A 75 -8.89 -9.87 12.55
N GLU A 76 -9.93 -9.78 11.72
CA GLU A 76 -11.32 -9.76 12.17
C GLU A 76 -11.73 -11.02 12.94
N SER A 77 -11.03 -12.13 12.71
CA SER A 77 -11.21 -13.39 13.45
C SER A 77 -10.59 -13.36 14.85
N GLY A 78 -10.01 -12.23 15.27
CA GLY A 78 -9.38 -12.06 16.58
C GLY A 78 -7.96 -12.64 16.69
N VAL A 79 -7.46 -13.28 15.63
CA VAL A 79 -6.14 -13.93 15.59
C VAL A 79 -5.08 -12.92 15.15
N LEU A 80 -3.87 -13.01 15.70
CA LEU A 80 -2.72 -12.22 15.26
C LEU A 80 -2.10 -12.82 14.00
N HIS A 81 -2.06 -12.03 12.93
CA HIS A 81 -1.37 -12.39 11.69
C HIS A 81 -0.19 -11.47 11.45
N ARG A 82 0.89 -12.05 10.90
CA ARG A 82 2.05 -11.26 10.47
C ARG A 82 1.81 -10.72 9.07
N VAL A 83 1.53 -9.43 8.98
CA VAL A 83 1.28 -8.72 7.72
C VAL A 83 2.50 -7.92 7.29
N GLY A 84 2.64 -7.73 5.98
CA GLY A 84 3.64 -6.83 5.42
C GLY A 84 3.18 -5.38 5.51
N VAL A 85 4.09 -4.49 5.88
CA VAL A 85 3.91 -3.03 5.86
C VAL A 85 4.89 -2.47 4.85
N TYR A 86 4.36 -1.80 3.83
CA TYR A 86 5.14 -1.25 2.72
C TYR A 86 5.35 0.24 2.92
N PHE A 87 6.59 0.68 2.81
CA PHE A 87 7.02 2.08 2.93
C PHE A 87 7.69 2.51 1.64
N LEU A 88 7.30 3.67 1.12
CA LEU A 88 8.06 4.28 0.04
C LEU A 88 9.30 4.93 0.67
N SER A 89 10.49 4.43 0.32
CA SER A 89 11.73 5.08 0.73
C SER A 89 11.91 6.30 -0.16
N SER A 90 12.07 7.48 0.43
CA SER A 90 12.68 8.60 -0.30
C SER A 90 14.11 8.18 -0.60
N GLY A 91 14.37 7.70 -1.82
CA GLY A 91 15.75 7.60 -2.29
C GLY A 91 16.39 8.96 -2.04
N GLY A 92 17.46 9.00 -1.25
CA GLY A 92 18.15 10.22 -0.90
C GLY A 92 18.65 10.94 -2.16
N GLY A 93 17.81 11.82 -2.71
CA GLY A 93 18.27 13.07 -3.28
C GLY A 93 18.57 14.01 -2.13
N GLY A 94 19.54 13.64 -1.30
CA GLY A 94 20.20 14.61 -0.43
C GLY A 94 20.89 15.58 -1.38
N THR A 95 20.37 16.79 -1.47
CA THR A 95 21.10 17.94 -2.00
C THR A 95 22.45 18.00 -1.30
N CYS A 96 23.52 17.76 -2.04
CA CYS A 96 24.80 18.39 -1.83
C CYS A 96 24.97 19.51 -2.87
#